data_AF-A0A966UQS5-F1
#
_entry.id   AF-A0A966UQS5-F1
#
_cell.length_a   1.000
_cell.length_b   1.000
_cell.length_c   1.000
_cell.angle_alpha   90.00
_cell.angle_beta   90.00
_cell.angle_gamma   90.00
#
_symmetry.space_group_name_H-M   'P 1'
#
loop_
_entity.id
_entity.type
_entity.pdbx_description
1 polymer ?
#
loop_
_entity_poly.entity_id
_entity_poly.type
_entity_poly.pdbx_seq_one_letter_code
_entity_poly.pdbx_strand_id
1 'polypeptide(L)'
;MTKYTITLEENADGELIMPLSDEMMSELGWDVGTRIKWIDNFDGSWTMQKVETEWVLVETVSTFRHRYMVEVPVGKAEWACDTVVMDEAVEFSQEHLGFHIVSNRVVGLEEALEICVEDNDYCATWSDDKKIEVFFTEIKE
;
A
#
# COMPACT_ATOMS: atom_id res chain seq x y z
N MET A 1 -21.26 -31.66 -3.56
CA MET A 1 -21.23 -30.63 -2.50
C MET A 1 -20.65 -31.31 -1.27
N THR A 2 -19.39 -31.03 -0.96
CA THR A 2 -18.72 -31.61 0.20
C THR A 2 -19.33 -31.00 1.46
N LYS A 3 -19.56 -31.80 2.49
CA LYS A 3 -20.17 -31.35 3.75
C LYS A 3 -19.30 -31.80 4.90
N TYR A 4 -18.90 -30.82 5.72
CA TYR A 4 -18.13 -31.04 6.93
C TYR A 4 -19.00 -30.71 8.14
N THR A 5 -18.77 -31.42 9.25
CA THR A 5 -19.31 -31.09 10.56
C THR A 5 -18.12 -30.82 11.46
N ILE A 6 -18.03 -29.61 12.00
CA ILE A 6 -16.91 -29.15 12.81
C ILE A 6 -17.41 -28.95 14.24
N THR A 7 -16.64 -29.43 15.22
CA THR A 7 -16.85 -29.11 16.63
C THR A 7 -16.04 -27.85 16.94
N LEU A 8 -16.69 -26.82 17.47
CA LEU A 8 -15.99 -25.62 17.92
C LEU A 8 -15.14 -25.95 19.15
N GLU A 9 -13.94 -25.39 19.20
CA GLU A 9 -13.01 -25.55 20.31
C GLU A 9 -12.88 -24.22 21.06
N GLU A 10 -12.50 -24.26 22.33
CA GLU A 10 -12.26 -23.07 23.15
C GLU A 10 -10.75 -22.87 23.29
N ASN A 11 -10.26 -21.66 22.99
CA ASN A 11 -8.85 -21.33 23.16
C ASN A 11 -8.53 -21.01 24.64
N ALA A 12 -7.26 -20.73 24.94
CA ALA A 12 -6.80 -20.44 26.31
C ALA A 12 -7.46 -19.20 26.94
N ASP A 13 -8.01 -18.31 26.12
CA ASP A 13 -8.65 -17.07 26.52
C ASP A 13 -10.19 -17.19 26.64
N GLY A 14 -10.74 -18.38 26.38
CA GLY A 14 -12.17 -18.67 26.44
C GLY A 14 -12.95 -18.32 25.16
N GLU A 15 -12.25 -18.03 24.07
CA GLU A 15 -12.88 -17.72 22.78
C GLU A 15 -13.11 -18.99 21.95
N LEU A 16 -14.26 -19.03 21.26
CA LEU A 16 -14.59 -20.13 20.37
C LEU A 16 -13.83 -20.00 19.05
N ILE A 17 -13.09 -21.04 18.70
CA ILE A 17 -12.40 -21.18 17.41
C ILE A 17 -13.05 -22.28 16.58
N MET A 18 -13.08 -22.08 15.26
CA MET A 18 -13.55 -23.06 14.30
C MET A 18 -12.34 -23.70 13.59
N PRO A 19 -11.95 -24.94 13.95
CA PRO A 19 -10.82 -25.59 13.31
C PRO A 19 -11.15 -25.94 11.86
N LEU A 20 -10.37 -25.38 10.92
CA LEU A 20 -10.42 -25.72 9.50
C LEU A 20 -9.32 -26.76 9.22
N SER A 21 -9.70 -27.93 8.69
CA SER A 21 -8.72 -28.98 8.38
C SER A 21 -7.91 -28.63 7.13
N ASP A 22 -6.69 -29.19 7.03
CA ASP A 22 -5.82 -29.04 5.85
C ASP A 22 -6.52 -29.46 4.55
N GLU A 23 -7.38 -30.47 4.61
CA GLU A 23 -8.19 -30.92 3.48
C GLU A 23 -9.18 -29.83 3.02
N MET A 24 -9.93 -29.22 3.95
CA MET A 24 -10.86 -28.14 3.63
C MET A 24 -10.14 -26.90 3.08
N MET A 25 -9.02 -26.54 3.69
CA MET A 25 -8.20 -25.40 3.27
C MET A 25 -7.67 -25.63 1.85
N SER A 26 -7.16 -26.82 1.56
CA SER A 26 -6.70 -27.21 0.22
C SER A 26 -7.83 -27.19 -0.82
N GLU A 27 -9.03 -27.71 -0.49
CA GLU A 27 -10.20 -27.66 -1.39
C GLU A 27 -10.64 -26.23 -1.71
N LEU A 28 -10.56 -25.32 -0.73
CA LEU A 28 -10.97 -23.92 -0.89
C LEU A 28 -9.84 -23.03 -1.44
N GLY A 29 -8.62 -23.56 -1.58
CA GLY A 29 -7.43 -22.78 -1.93
C GLY A 29 -7.14 -21.68 -0.90
N TRP A 30 -7.32 -22.00 0.39
CA TRP A 30 -7.03 -21.10 1.50
C TRP A 30 -5.73 -21.52 2.17
N ASP A 31 -4.90 -20.53 2.47
CA ASP A 31 -3.66 -20.67 3.23
C ASP A 31 -3.71 -19.79 4.48
N VAL A 32 -2.84 -20.07 5.44
CA VAL A 32 -2.65 -19.19 6.61
C VAL A 32 -2.30 -17.78 6.12
N GLY A 33 -3.05 -16.78 6.60
CA GLY A 33 -2.97 -15.39 6.12
C GLY A 33 -3.97 -15.02 5.03
N THR A 34 -4.78 -15.97 4.53
CA THR A 34 -5.88 -15.66 3.60
C THR A 34 -6.92 -14.76 4.27
N ARG A 35 -7.26 -13.64 3.62
CA ARG A 35 -8.33 -12.75 4.07
C ARG A 35 -9.69 -13.36 3.72
N ILE A 36 -10.57 -13.41 4.70
CA ILE A 36 -11.92 -13.97 4.56
C ILE A 36 -12.92 -12.93 5.04
N LYS A 37 -13.91 -12.63 4.19
CA LYS A 37 -15.06 -11.82 4.55
C LYS A 37 -16.14 -12.71 5.16
N TRP A 38 -16.65 -12.30 6.31
CA TRP A 38 -17.80 -12.90 6.97
C TRP A 38 -19.06 -12.11 6.65
N ILE A 39 -20.09 -12.80 6.18
CA ILE A 39 -21.37 -12.20 5.80
C ILE A 39 -22.48 -12.88 6.63
N ASP A 40 -23.16 -12.09 7.47
CA ASP A 40 -24.37 -12.55 8.15
C ASP A 40 -25.52 -12.63 7.15
N ASN A 41 -26.13 -13.80 7.02
CA ASN A 41 -27.27 -14.00 6.13
C ASN A 41 -28.62 -13.66 6.81
N PHE A 42 -28.59 -13.27 8.09
CA PHE A 42 -29.75 -12.92 8.92
C PHE A 42 -30.77 -14.05 9.13
N ASP A 43 -30.37 -15.29 8.91
CA ASP A 43 -31.18 -16.50 9.10
C ASP A 43 -30.54 -17.51 10.06
N GLY A 44 -29.50 -17.08 10.79
CA GLY A 44 -28.69 -17.94 11.66
C GLY A 44 -27.57 -18.68 10.91
N SER A 45 -27.39 -18.45 9.61
CA SER A 45 -26.24 -18.91 8.83
C SER A 45 -25.30 -17.76 8.48
N TRP A 46 -24.05 -18.10 8.20
CA TRP A 46 -23.00 -17.17 7.78
C TRP A 46 -22.38 -17.66 6.48
N THR A 47 -21.99 -16.72 5.62
CA THR A 47 -21.20 -16.99 4.43
C THR A 47 -19.77 -16.51 4.66
N MET A 48 -18.81 -17.42 4.51
CA MET A 48 -17.38 -17.09 4.47
C MET A 48 -16.93 -17.04 3.02
N GLN A 49 -16.30 -15.94 2.62
CA GLN A 49 -15.82 -15.77 1.25
C GLN A 49 -14.37 -15.29 1.27
N LYS A 50 -13.50 -15.94 0.46
CA LYS A 50 -12.14 -15.46 0.23
C LYS A 50 -12.19 -14.06 -0.38
N VAL A 51 -11.40 -13.15 0.18
CA VAL A 51 -11.18 -11.83 -0.42
C VAL A 51 -10.00 -11.95 -1.36
N GLU A 52 -10.23 -11.73 -2.65
CA GLU A 52 -9.16 -11.62 -3.63
C GLU A 52 -8.67 -10.16 -3.69
N THR A 53 -7.36 -9.99 -3.57
CA THR A 53 -6.70 -8.68 -3.61
C THR A 53 -5.49 -8.74 -4.53
N GLU A 54 -5.14 -7.60 -5.10
CA GLU A 54 -3.99 -7.45 -5.99
C GLU A 54 -3.14 -6.26 -5.52
N TRP A 55 -1.82 -6.40 -5.63
CA TRP A 55 -0.90 -5.29 -5.40
C TRP A 55 -0.79 -4.47 -6.67
N VAL A 56 -1.02 -3.16 -6.55
CA VAL A 56 -0.92 -2.23 -7.67
C VAL A 56 0.18 -1.23 -7.36
N LEU A 57 1.22 -1.23 -8.17
CA LEU A 57 2.22 -0.16 -8.17
C LEU A 57 1.62 1.05 -8.88
N VAL A 58 1.62 2.21 -8.23
CA VAL A 58 1.12 3.47 -8.78
C VAL A 58 2.25 4.49 -8.75
N GLU A 59 2.59 5.02 -9.92
CA GLU A 59 3.64 6.02 -10.08
C GLU A 59 3.01 7.40 -10.24
N THR A 60 3.53 8.38 -9.48
CA THR A 60 3.01 9.75 -9.50
C THR A 60 4.13 10.78 -9.59
N VAL A 61 3.80 11.94 -10.14
CA VAL A 61 4.59 13.16 -9.99
C VAL A 61 3.92 14.04 -8.96
N SER A 62 4.65 14.40 -7.90
CA SER A 62 4.22 15.45 -6.97
C SER A 62 4.54 16.81 -7.56
N THR A 63 3.54 17.69 -7.65
CA THR A 63 3.70 19.01 -8.25
C THR A 63 3.64 20.09 -7.17
N PHE A 64 4.58 21.03 -7.24
CA PHE A 64 4.69 22.14 -6.30
C PHE A 64 4.76 23.48 -7.03
N ARG A 65 4.12 24.50 -6.47
CA ARG A 65 4.35 25.89 -6.89
C ARG A 65 5.42 26.51 -6.00
N HIS A 66 6.60 26.72 -6.55
CA HIS A 66 7.68 27.46 -5.90
C HIS A 66 7.57 28.94 -6.25
N ARG A 67 7.93 29.81 -5.31
CA ARG A 67 8.05 31.25 -5.52
C ARG A 67 9.43 31.70 -5.04
N TYR A 68 9.96 32.70 -5.73
CA TYR A 68 11.27 33.30 -5.46
C TYR A 68 11.13 34.81 -5.51
N MET A 69 11.90 35.49 -4.67
CA MET A 69 12.02 36.95 -4.67
C MET A 69 13.48 37.28 -4.92
N VAL A 70 13.81 37.74 -6.13
CA VAL A 70 15.17 38.03 -6.56
C VAL A 70 15.31 39.53 -6.79
N GLU A 71 16.27 40.15 -6.10
CA GLU A 71 16.65 41.53 -6.35
C GLU A 71 17.52 41.61 -7.60
N VAL A 72 17.19 42.52 -8.52
CA VAL A 72 17.94 42.74 -9.77
C VAL A 72 18.04 44.24 -10.08
N PRO A 73 19.05 44.67 -10.86
CA PRO A 73 19.12 46.06 -11.32
C PRO A 73 17.88 46.49 -12.11
N VAL A 74 17.53 47.78 -12.03
CA VAL A 74 16.38 48.34 -12.75
C VAL A 74 16.50 48.08 -14.25
N GLY A 75 15.44 47.54 -14.85
CA GLY A 75 15.39 47.17 -16.27
C GLY A 75 15.98 45.79 -16.60
N LYS A 76 16.37 45.00 -15.60
CA LYS A 76 16.93 43.64 -15.75
C LYS A 76 16.08 42.54 -15.09
N ALA A 77 14.76 42.70 -15.09
CA ALA A 77 13.82 41.77 -14.47
C ALA A 77 14.01 40.31 -14.90
N GLU A 78 14.31 40.07 -16.18
CA GLU A 78 14.51 38.71 -16.72
C GLU A 78 15.73 37.98 -16.14
N TRP A 79 16.75 38.70 -15.62
CA TRP A 79 17.90 38.06 -14.96
C TRP A 79 17.48 37.27 -13.72
N ALA A 80 16.36 37.62 -13.09
CA ALA A 80 15.81 36.86 -11.97
C ALA A 80 15.48 35.41 -12.37
N CYS A 81 15.05 35.18 -13.61
CA CYS A 81 14.74 33.83 -14.10
C CYS A 81 15.99 32.96 -14.19
N ASP A 82 17.10 33.54 -14.65
CA ASP A 82 18.39 32.84 -14.72
C ASP A 82 18.86 32.42 -13.32
N THR A 83 18.78 33.32 -12.33
CA THR A 83 19.14 33.01 -10.93
C THR A 83 18.30 31.87 -10.36
N VAL A 84 17.02 31.78 -10.71
CA VAL A 84 16.15 30.67 -10.27
C VAL A 84 16.48 29.37 -10.99
N VAL A 85 16.65 29.38 -12.32
CA VAL A 85 16.90 28.16 -13.10
C VAL A 85 18.30 27.59 -12.84
N MET A 86 19.27 28.43 -12.50
CA MET A 86 20.64 28.04 -12.13
C MET A 86 20.77 27.60 -10.66
N ASP A 87 19.67 27.52 -9.90
CA ASP A 87 19.65 27.13 -8.49
C ASP A 87 20.48 28.06 -7.57
N GLU A 88 20.52 29.35 -7.91
CA GLU A 88 21.25 30.39 -7.15
C GLU A 88 20.31 31.23 -6.27
N ALA A 89 19.00 31.13 -6.48
CA ALA A 89 17.99 31.87 -5.71
C ALA A 89 17.59 31.12 -4.44
N VAL A 90 17.40 31.85 -3.34
CA VAL A 90 16.79 31.31 -2.12
C VAL A 90 15.28 31.16 -2.33
N GLU A 91 14.73 29.97 -2.02
CA GLU A 91 13.29 29.75 -2.07
C GLU A 91 12.56 30.70 -1.12
N PHE A 92 11.54 31.39 -1.64
CA PHE A 92 10.71 32.29 -0.84
C PHE A 92 9.53 31.57 -0.19
N SER A 93 8.85 30.68 -0.93
CA SER A 93 7.76 29.85 -0.44
C SER A 93 7.42 28.73 -1.41
N GLN A 94 6.85 27.63 -0.92
CA GLN A 94 6.35 26.51 -1.70
C GLN A 94 4.89 26.17 -1.33
N GLU A 95 4.13 25.64 -2.29
CA GLU A 95 2.78 25.08 -2.07
C GLU A 95 2.66 23.74 -2.82
N HIS A 96 2.24 22.66 -2.14
CA HIS A 96 1.97 21.37 -2.77
C HIS A 96 0.63 21.43 -3.52
N LEU A 97 0.66 21.23 -4.83
CA LEU A 97 -0.51 21.29 -5.71
C LEU A 97 -1.18 19.93 -5.92
N GLY A 98 -0.56 18.85 -5.44
CA GLY A 98 -1.07 17.50 -5.51
C GLY A 98 -0.22 16.58 -6.38
N PHE A 99 -0.75 15.37 -6.61
CA PHE A 99 -0.11 14.32 -7.37
C PHE A 99 -0.78 14.15 -8.74
N HIS A 100 0.03 13.88 -9.77
CA HIS A 100 -0.43 13.45 -11.08
C HIS A 100 -0.01 12.01 -11.32
N ILE A 101 -0.96 11.11 -11.53
CA ILE A 101 -0.68 9.69 -11.84
C ILE A 101 -0.08 9.60 -13.25
N VAL A 102 1.09 8.98 -13.35
CA VAL A 102 1.80 8.73 -14.62
C VAL A 102 1.46 7.34 -15.15
N SER A 103 1.42 6.35 -14.26
CA SER A 103 1.20 4.94 -14.58
C SER A 103 0.66 4.19 -13.37
N ASN A 104 0.02 3.06 -13.65
CA ASN A 104 -0.28 2.03 -12.67
C ASN A 104 -0.18 0.65 -13.32
N ARG A 105 0.22 -0.36 -12.55
CA ARG A 105 0.23 -1.75 -13.00
C ARG A 105 0.09 -2.70 -11.82
N VAL A 106 -0.55 -3.85 -12.07
CA VAL A 106 -0.58 -4.95 -11.12
C VAL A 106 0.80 -5.59 -11.06
N VAL A 107 1.28 -5.87 -9.86
CA VAL A 107 2.56 -6.53 -9.57
C VAL A 107 2.36 -7.69 -8.60
N GLY A 108 3.17 -8.73 -8.75
CA GLY A 108 3.22 -9.81 -7.75
C GLY A 108 3.84 -9.33 -6.45
N LEU A 109 3.57 -10.02 -5.33
CA LEU A 109 4.18 -9.67 -4.04
C LEU A 109 5.71 -9.79 -4.07
N GLU A 110 6.25 -10.85 -4.68
CA GLU A 110 7.71 -11.05 -4.82
C GLU A 110 8.35 -9.90 -5.62
N GLU A 111 7.79 -9.56 -6.78
CA GLU A 111 8.25 -8.42 -7.60
C GLU A 111 8.17 -7.10 -6.82
N ALA A 112 7.08 -6.85 -6.09
CA ALA A 112 6.93 -5.63 -5.30
C ALA A 112 7.96 -5.53 -4.16
N LEU A 113 8.33 -6.66 -3.55
CA LEU A 113 9.38 -6.72 -2.53
C LEU A 113 10.77 -6.50 -3.12
N GLU A 114 11.06 -7.01 -4.32
CA GLU A 114 12.29 -6.74 -5.05
C GLU A 114 12.44 -5.24 -5.35
N ILE A 115 11.40 -4.63 -5.93
CA ILE A 115 11.34 -3.18 -6.19
C ILE A 115 11.52 -2.39 -4.89
N CYS A 116 10.85 -2.81 -3.81
CA CYS A 116 10.97 -2.16 -2.51
C CYS A 116 12.42 -2.15 -2.00
N VAL A 117 13.17 -3.25 -2.18
CA VAL A 117 14.58 -3.34 -1.77
C VAL A 117 15.49 -2.51 -2.68
N GLU A 118 15.20 -2.45 -3.98
CA GLU A 118 15.94 -1.63 -4.93
C GLU A 118 15.78 -0.12 -4.64
N ASP A 119 14.55 0.34 -4.45
CA ASP A 119 14.24 1.77 -4.24
C ASP A 119 14.53 2.24 -2.80
N ASN A 120 14.61 1.30 -1.84
CA ASN A 120 14.82 1.58 -0.41
C ASN A 120 15.97 0.73 0.14
N ASP A 121 17.17 0.85 -0.44
CA ASP A 121 18.36 0.05 -0.09
C ASP A 121 18.65 -0.05 1.42
N TYR A 122 18.34 1.01 2.19
CA TYR A 122 18.47 1.06 3.64
C TYR A 122 17.58 0.04 4.40
N CYS A 123 16.56 -0.53 3.77
CA CYS A 123 15.71 -1.57 4.35
C CYS A 123 16.09 -3.00 3.90
N ALA A 124 17.24 -3.20 3.25
CA ALA A 124 17.65 -4.51 2.71
C ALA A 124 17.74 -5.63 3.77
N THR A 125 18.00 -5.28 5.04
CA THR A 125 18.09 -6.25 6.14
C THR A 125 16.77 -6.52 6.86
N TRP A 126 15.69 -5.85 6.48
CA TRP A 126 14.38 -6.01 7.12
C TRP A 126 13.70 -7.29 6.64
N SER A 127 12.87 -7.89 7.49
CA SER A 127 11.97 -8.97 7.08
C SER A 127 10.91 -8.46 6.11
N ASP A 128 10.38 -9.35 5.27
CA ASP A 128 9.36 -8.98 4.29
C ASP A 128 8.08 -8.48 4.95
N ASP A 129 7.65 -9.12 6.06
CA ASP A 129 6.54 -8.63 6.87
C ASP A 129 6.72 -7.18 7.32
N LYS A 130 7.96 -6.80 7.68
CA LYS A 130 8.25 -5.43 8.11
C LYS A 130 8.22 -4.45 6.94
N LYS A 131 8.67 -4.87 5.75
CA LYS A 131 8.58 -4.03 4.53
C LYS A 131 7.13 -3.81 4.14
N ILE A 132 6.30 -4.86 4.18
CA ILE A 132 4.87 -4.77 3.90
C ILE A 132 4.19 -3.82 4.88
N GLU A 133 4.46 -3.96 6.19
CA GLU A 133 3.90 -3.09 7.23
C GLU A 133 4.21 -1.59 6.98
N VAL A 134 5.41 -1.28 6.51
CA VAL A 134 5.91 0.11 6.41
C VAL A 134 5.62 0.76 5.06
N PHE A 135 5.73 0.01 3.96
CA PHE A 135 5.72 0.56 2.60
C PHE A 135 4.46 0.22 1.81
N PHE A 136 3.65 -0.75 2.26
CA PHE A 136 2.48 -1.21 1.52
C PHE A 136 1.21 -0.69 2.20
N THR A 137 0.21 -0.37 1.40
CA THR A 137 -1.11 0.02 1.90
C THR A 137 -2.10 -1.09 1.66
N GLU A 138 -2.51 -1.75 2.73
CA GLU A 138 -3.54 -2.78 2.68
C GLU A 138 -4.95 -2.16 2.65
N ILE A 139 -5.88 -2.84 1.98
CA ILE A 139 -7.30 -2.46 2.05
C ILE A 139 -7.77 -2.56 3.51
N LYS A 140 -8.38 -1.49 4.00
CA LYS A 140 -9.04 -1.42 5.31
C LYS A 140 -10.52 -1.75 5.12
N GLU A 141 -11.06 -2.60 6.01
CA GLU A 141 -12.49 -2.88 6.09
C GLU A 141 -13.27 -1.74 6.76
#